data_AF-A0A933CLT8-F1
#
_entry.id   AF-A0A933CLT8-F1
#
_cell.length_a   1.000
_cell.length_b   1.000
_cell.length_c   1.000
_cell.angle_alpha   90.00
_cell.angle_beta   90.00
_cell.angle_gamma   90.00
#
_symmetry.space_group_name_H-M   'P 1'
#
loop_
_entity.id
_entity.type
_entity.pdbx_description
1 polymer ?
#
loop_
_entity_poly.entity_id
_entity_poly.type
_entity_poly.pdbx_seq_one_letter_code
_entity_poly.pdbx_strand_id
1 'polypeptide(L)'
;MTVDTPPDFVFAVAYCLAYDRLKRPPDRGALRRLRDRGQPQTDEERLFAEMLNAATLALQDPPEDESVAVRLEQIQEKASALGDPKIALVAGGATKIKQYVFESAKLPEIRGASSLLDDINLVEMPALFCHFSSDLDQDERKRAEEVQRRFADRHKGQSLDCPECVIYANGGEILAFAPNCLAQALADEIEFLYTVETLIANSVAVWRPFRLVELAGGVEGLEVRRWLTREKYKQSLFRELKLQSDKELDEKKCFGELAASLTLEKFRRREGNPTLDENGRIVRQAKSTPHWETFAYGRRCRSCERRVASHEYALGDEDPQPAEPVNEMRHARLIN
;
A
#
# COMPACT_ATOMS: atom_id res chain seq x y z
N MET A 1 -9.60 19.81 -2.93
CA MET A 1 -10.72 18.91 -3.24
C MET A 1 -11.13 18.27 -1.94
N THR A 2 -12.30 18.66 -1.44
CA THR A 2 -12.82 18.30 -0.11
C THR A 2 -13.56 16.98 -0.20
N VAL A 3 -13.24 16.08 0.72
CA VAL A 3 -13.89 14.76 0.84
C VAL A 3 -15.30 14.99 1.37
N ASP A 4 -16.33 14.72 0.56
CA ASP A 4 -17.75 14.94 0.95
C ASP A 4 -18.29 13.90 1.95
N THR A 5 -17.46 12.99 2.44
CA THR A 5 -17.81 12.12 3.57
C THR A 5 -16.57 11.89 4.43
N PRO A 6 -16.61 12.17 5.75
CA PRO A 6 -15.48 11.86 6.62
C PRO A 6 -15.15 10.36 6.50
N PRO A 7 -13.86 9.99 6.48
CA PRO A 7 -13.45 8.62 6.24
C PRO A 7 -13.99 7.73 7.37
N ASP A 8 -14.76 6.70 6.99
CA ASP A 8 -15.24 5.74 7.97
C ASP A 8 -14.34 4.51 8.06
N PHE A 9 -13.32 4.62 8.90
CA PHE A 9 -12.35 3.56 9.08
C PHE A 9 -12.94 2.30 9.71
N VAL A 10 -13.98 2.42 10.53
CA VAL A 10 -14.69 1.26 11.12
C VAL A 10 -15.32 0.41 10.02
N PHE A 11 -16.02 1.05 9.07
CA PHE A 11 -16.60 0.40 7.91
C PHE A 11 -15.53 -0.23 7.03
N ALA A 12 -14.43 0.49 6.74
CA ALA A 12 -13.33 -0.02 5.93
C ALA A 12 -12.69 -1.28 6.51
N VAL A 13 -12.39 -1.26 7.82
CA VAL A 13 -11.81 -2.39 8.56
C VAL A 13 -12.80 -3.57 8.59
N ALA A 14 -14.06 -3.33 8.95
CA ALA A 14 -15.08 -4.37 8.96
C ALA A 14 -15.31 -4.99 7.57
N TYR A 15 -15.32 -4.17 6.53
CA TYR A 15 -15.40 -4.61 5.14
C TYR A 15 -14.23 -5.53 4.79
N CYS A 16 -13.00 -5.16 5.12
CA CYS A 16 -11.81 -5.97 4.82
C CYS A 16 -11.84 -7.33 5.53
N LEU A 17 -12.24 -7.35 6.80
CA LEU A 17 -12.39 -8.58 7.58
C LEU A 17 -13.46 -9.50 6.98
N ALA A 18 -14.62 -8.93 6.64
CA ALA A 18 -15.72 -9.67 6.03
C ALA A 18 -15.32 -10.23 4.65
N TYR A 19 -14.61 -9.44 3.84
CA TYR A 19 -14.07 -9.86 2.56
C TYR A 19 -13.17 -11.08 2.70
N ASP A 20 -12.21 -11.05 3.63
CA ASP A 20 -11.30 -12.18 3.84
C ASP A 20 -12.01 -13.44 4.32
N ARG A 21 -13.12 -13.30 5.05
CA ARG A 21 -13.93 -14.43 5.52
C ARG A 21 -14.78 -15.02 4.40
N LEU A 22 -15.39 -14.18 3.56
CA LEU A 22 -16.28 -14.60 2.47
C LEU A 22 -15.54 -14.96 1.18
N LYS A 23 -14.30 -14.49 1.02
CA LYS A 23 -13.51 -14.55 -0.24
C LYS A 23 -14.21 -13.87 -1.43
N ARG A 24 -15.07 -12.88 -1.14
CA ARG A 24 -15.78 -12.04 -2.10
C ARG A 24 -16.14 -10.69 -1.48
N PRO A 25 -16.46 -9.65 -2.27
CA PRO A 25 -17.03 -8.42 -1.76
C PRO A 25 -18.26 -8.68 -0.86
N PRO A 26 -18.29 -8.20 0.40
CA PRO A 26 -19.48 -8.23 1.24
C PRO A 26 -20.53 -7.23 0.73
N ASP A 27 -21.81 -7.49 1.02
CA ASP A 27 -22.89 -6.55 0.70
C ASP A 27 -22.74 -5.25 1.52
N ARG A 28 -22.30 -4.19 0.85
CA ARG A 28 -22.12 -2.86 1.46
C ARG A 28 -23.42 -2.28 1.99
N GLY A 29 -24.55 -2.55 1.34
CA GLY A 29 -25.86 -2.09 1.78
C GLY A 29 -26.22 -2.71 3.13
N ALA A 30 -26.05 -4.01 3.26
CA ALA A 30 -26.22 -4.72 4.54
C ALA A 30 -25.25 -4.21 5.61
N LEU A 31 -23.96 -4.05 5.28
CA LEU A 31 -22.94 -3.61 6.23
C LEU A 31 -23.19 -2.17 6.72
N ARG A 32 -23.67 -1.26 5.85
CA ARG A 32 -24.11 0.10 6.24
C ARG A 32 -25.32 0.07 7.16
N ARG A 33 -26.36 -0.70 6.80
CA ARG A 33 -27.57 -0.84 7.65
C ARG A 33 -27.21 -1.31 9.06
N LEU A 34 -26.33 -2.31 9.18
CA LEU A 34 -25.89 -2.83 10.47
C LEU A 34 -25.08 -1.81 11.27
N ARG A 35 -24.22 -1.05 10.60
CA ARG A 35 -23.48 0.06 11.23
C ARG A 35 -24.43 1.13 11.78
N ASP A 36 -25.52 1.41 11.10
CA ASP A 36 -26.56 2.38 11.51
C ASP A 36 -27.56 1.81 12.55
N ARG A 37 -27.16 0.76 13.30
CA ARG A 37 -27.93 0.06 14.34
C ARG A 37 -29.05 -0.87 13.85
N GLY A 38 -28.96 -1.37 12.61
CA GLY A 38 -29.80 -2.45 12.13
C GLY A 38 -29.56 -3.76 12.89
N GLN A 39 -30.61 -4.58 13.02
CA GLN A 39 -30.47 -5.95 13.53
C GLN A 39 -30.12 -6.91 12.38
N PRO A 40 -29.21 -7.88 12.61
CA PRO A 40 -28.87 -8.87 11.59
C PRO A 40 -30.03 -9.83 11.34
N GLN A 41 -30.38 -10.00 10.08
CA GLN A 41 -31.49 -10.83 9.61
C GLN A 41 -31.01 -12.19 9.09
N THR A 42 -29.76 -12.27 8.65
CA THR A 42 -29.14 -13.49 8.10
C THR A 42 -27.88 -13.87 8.87
N ASP A 43 -27.40 -15.10 8.71
CA ASP A 43 -26.13 -15.52 9.31
C ASP A 43 -24.92 -14.75 8.75
N GLU A 44 -24.98 -14.33 7.49
CA GLU A 44 -23.98 -13.44 6.88
C GLU A 44 -24.01 -12.04 7.51
N GLU A 45 -25.20 -11.49 7.77
CA GLU A 45 -25.34 -10.22 8.48
C GLU A 45 -24.88 -10.32 9.96
N ARG A 46 -25.04 -11.49 10.61
CA ARG A 46 -24.48 -11.72 11.95
C ARG A 46 -22.96 -11.65 11.93
N LEU A 47 -22.33 -12.28 10.93
CA LEU A 47 -20.89 -12.16 10.72
C LEU A 47 -20.47 -10.69 10.50
N PHE A 48 -21.20 -9.93 9.69
CA PHE A 48 -20.91 -8.51 9.47
C PHE A 48 -21.01 -7.70 10.76
N ALA A 49 -22.03 -7.95 11.58
CA ALA A 49 -22.19 -7.30 12.87
C ALA A 49 -21.03 -7.63 13.81
N GLU A 50 -20.54 -8.87 13.82
CA GLU A 50 -19.35 -9.26 14.60
C GLU A 50 -18.08 -8.53 14.13
N MET A 51 -17.87 -8.40 12.82
CA MET A 51 -16.72 -7.68 12.26
C MET A 51 -16.82 -6.17 12.52
N LEU A 52 -18.00 -5.58 12.41
CA LEU A 52 -18.25 -4.18 12.77
C LEU A 52 -17.97 -3.92 14.24
N ASN A 53 -18.42 -4.81 15.13
CA ASN A 53 -18.16 -4.70 16.56
C ASN A 53 -16.66 -4.77 16.87
N ALA A 54 -15.93 -5.71 16.26
CA ALA A 54 -14.48 -5.82 16.44
C ALA A 54 -13.71 -4.60 15.88
N ALA A 55 -14.11 -4.11 14.71
CA ALA A 55 -13.54 -2.90 14.10
C ALA A 55 -13.80 -1.65 14.95
N THR A 56 -15.02 -1.50 15.45
CA THR A 56 -15.42 -0.42 16.37
C THR A 56 -14.58 -0.47 17.64
N LEU A 57 -14.41 -1.67 18.20
CA LEU A 57 -13.62 -1.88 19.41
C LEU A 57 -12.15 -1.45 19.21
N ALA A 58 -11.57 -1.76 18.05
CA ALA A 58 -10.17 -1.50 17.75
C ALA A 58 -9.86 -0.04 17.37
N LEU A 59 -10.83 0.70 16.82
CA LEU A 59 -10.59 2.04 16.25
C LEU A 59 -11.20 3.19 17.06
N GLN A 60 -12.18 2.92 17.92
CA GLN A 60 -12.71 3.95 18.81
C GLN A 60 -11.79 4.14 20.01
N ASP A 61 -11.61 5.40 20.41
CA ASP A 61 -10.91 5.75 21.63
C ASP A 61 -11.55 5.04 22.83
N PRO A 62 -10.72 4.54 23.78
CA PRO A 62 -11.25 3.98 25.01
C PRO A 62 -12.03 5.06 25.79
N PRO A 63 -13.09 4.67 26.51
CA PRO A 63 -13.72 5.53 27.52
C PRO A 63 -12.69 6.12 28.49
N GLU A 64 -12.93 7.33 29.01
CA GLU A 64 -12.01 8.02 29.93
C GLU A 64 -11.67 7.21 31.20
N ASP A 65 -12.53 6.27 31.58
CA ASP A 65 -12.40 5.39 32.73
C ASP A 65 -11.78 4.01 32.41
N GLU A 66 -11.53 3.71 31.13
CA GLU A 66 -10.96 2.44 30.69
C GLU A 66 -9.45 2.55 30.40
N SER A 67 -8.64 1.70 31.04
CA SER A 67 -7.21 1.60 30.74
C SER A 67 -6.97 1.02 29.34
N VAL A 68 -6.01 1.59 28.60
CA VAL A 68 -5.56 1.08 27.30
C VAL A 68 -5.19 -0.41 27.36
N ALA A 69 -4.61 -0.89 28.47
CA ALA A 69 -4.26 -2.31 28.63
C ALA A 69 -5.51 -3.23 28.62
N VAL A 70 -6.55 -2.84 29.35
CA VAL A 70 -7.85 -3.55 29.41
C VAL A 70 -8.54 -3.52 28.05
N ARG A 71 -8.45 -2.38 27.36
CA ARG A 71 -8.98 -2.24 26.00
C ARG A 71 -8.32 -3.21 25.02
N LEU A 72 -6.99 -3.27 25.01
CA LEU A 72 -6.23 -4.18 24.15
C LEU A 72 -6.48 -5.67 24.51
N GLU A 73 -6.80 -5.97 25.77
CA GLU A 73 -7.30 -7.27 26.23
C GLU A 73 -8.58 -7.67 25.52
N GLN A 74 -9.60 -6.82 25.61
CA GLN A 74 -10.89 -7.05 24.97
C GLN A 74 -10.76 -7.18 23.45
N ILE A 75 -9.93 -6.35 22.81
CA ILE A 75 -9.69 -6.42 21.36
C ILE A 75 -9.08 -7.76 20.98
N GLN A 76 -8.09 -8.25 21.73
CA GLN A 76 -7.47 -9.53 21.44
C GLN A 76 -8.41 -10.70 21.68
N GLU A 77 -9.18 -10.70 22.78
CA GLU A 77 -10.17 -11.75 23.04
C GLU A 77 -11.21 -11.80 21.93
N LYS A 78 -11.70 -10.63 21.51
CA LYS A 78 -12.65 -10.52 20.39
C LYS A 78 -12.03 -10.97 19.08
N ALA A 79 -10.79 -10.59 18.79
CA ALA A 79 -10.07 -11.01 17.59
C ALA A 79 -9.84 -12.53 17.58
N SER A 80 -9.43 -13.12 18.69
CA SER A 80 -9.22 -14.57 18.81
C SER A 80 -10.52 -15.36 18.66
N ALA A 81 -11.64 -14.84 19.17
CA ALA A 81 -12.96 -15.43 18.92
C ALA A 81 -13.34 -15.44 17.42
N LEU A 82 -12.80 -14.49 16.63
CA LEU A 82 -12.97 -14.40 15.18
C LEU A 82 -11.89 -15.17 14.39
N GLY A 83 -10.97 -15.87 15.07
CA GLY A 83 -9.87 -16.60 14.45
C GLY A 83 -8.64 -15.74 14.13
N ASP A 84 -8.39 -14.71 14.92
CA ASP A 84 -7.28 -13.74 14.79
C ASP A 84 -7.15 -13.18 13.36
N PRO A 85 -8.21 -12.55 12.82
CA PRO A 85 -8.17 -12.03 11.47
C PRO A 85 -7.14 -10.90 11.36
N LYS A 86 -6.44 -10.87 10.22
CA LYS A 86 -5.47 -9.82 9.87
C LYS A 86 -6.06 -8.94 8.77
N ILE A 87 -5.76 -7.64 8.83
CA ILE A 87 -6.08 -6.65 7.79
C ILE A 87 -4.76 -6.14 7.25
N ALA A 88 -4.65 -6.02 5.93
CA ALA A 88 -3.45 -5.45 5.35
C ALA A 88 -3.55 -3.92 5.27
N LEU A 89 -2.41 -3.27 5.43
CA LEU A 89 -2.20 -1.93 4.93
C LEU A 89 -1.37 -2.03 3.66
N VAL A 90 -1.77 -1.31 2.62
CA VAL A 90 -1.04 -1.17 1.37
C VAL A 90 -0.57 0.28 1.26
N ALA A 91 0.72 0.46 1.02
CA ALA A 91 1.32 1.77 0.84
C ALA A 91 2.18 1.75 -0.43
N GLY A 92 1.98 2.71 -1.32
CA GLY A 92 2.71 2.71 -2.59
C GLY A 92 2.64 4.03 -3.31
N GLY A 93 3.41 4.14 -4.39
CA GLY A 93 3.44 5.36 -5.17
C GLY A 93 4.64 5.49 -6.09
N ALA A 94 4.68 6.60 -6.81
CA ALA A 94 5.84 6.98 -7.60
C ALA A 94 7.02 7.33 -6.69
N THR A 95 8.21 6.97 -7.15
CA THR A 95 9.49 7.31 -6.55
C THR A 95 10.32 8.07 -7.57
N LYS A 96 11.24 8.92 -7.09
CA LYS A 96 12.08 9.76 -7.97
C LYS A 96 11.26 10.63 -8.94
N ILE A 97 10.08 11.10 -8.52
CA ILE A 97 9.16 11.92 -9.33
C ILE A 97 9.87 13.09 -10.03
N LYS A 98 10.76 13.79 -9.32
CA LYS A 98 11.55 14.89 -9.89
C LYS A 98 12.41 14.45 -11.08
N GLN A 99 13.00 13.26 -11.03
CA GLN A 99 13.81 12.74 -12.13
C GLN A 99 12.96 12.47 -13.36
N TYR A 100 11.74 11.96 -13.18
CA TYR A 100 10.79 11.74 -14.27
C TYR A 100 10.28 13.07 -14.85
N VAL A 101 9.73 13.94 -14.00
CA VAL A 101 9.11 15.21 -14.44
C VAL A 101 10.12 16.15 -15.10
N PHE A 102 11.37 16.17 -14.61
CA PHE A 102 12.44 17.02 -15.13
C PHE A 102 13.45 16.27 -16.00
N GLU A 103 13.08 15.11 -16.55
CA GLU A 103 13.92 14.44 -17.56
C GLU A 103 14.11 15.36 -18.79
N SER A 104 13.07 16.13 -19.13
CA SER A 104 13.12 17.17 -20.16
C SER A 104 13.18 18.58 -19.57
N ALA A 105 13.86 19.48 -20.29
CA ALA A 105 13.86 20.91 -20.01
C ALA A 105 12.68 21.66 -20.67
N LYS A 106 11.88 21.00 -21.53
CA LYS A 106 10.78 21.67 -22.25
C LYS A 106 9.53 21.72 -21.39
N LEU A 107 9.00 22.92 -21.16
CA LEU A 107 7.79 23.14 -20.36
C LEU A 107 6.57 22.29 -20.78
N PRO A 108 6.26 22.10 -22.09
CA PRO A 108 5.15 21.23 -22.48
C PRO A 108 5.34 19.78 -22.04
N GLU A 109 6.56 19.25 -22.13
CA GLU A 109 6.89 17.88 -21.73
C GLU A 109 6.81 17.73 -20.20
N ILE A 110 7.32 18.73 -19.45
CA ILE A 110 7.20 18.79 -17.98
C ILE A 110 5.72 18.78 -17.54
N ARG A 111 4.89 19.60 -18.20
CA ARG A 111 3.44 19.67 -17.91
C ARG A 111 2.73 18.36 -18.24
N GLY A 112 3.06 17.74 -19.37
CA GLY A 112 2.53 16.43 -19.76
C GLY A 112 2.89 15.34 -18.74
N ALA A 113 4.16 15.26 -18.34
CA ALA A 113 4.63 14.31 -17.34
C ALA A 113 3.93 14.49 -15.98
N SER A 114 3.74 15.73 -15.53
CA SER A 114 3.00 16.03 -14.30
C SER A 114 1.53 15.60 -14.41
N SER A 115 0.87 15.91 -15.54
CA SER A 115 -0.53 15.55 -15.77
C SER A 115 -0.75 14.04 -15.75
N LEU A 116 0.16 13.27 -16.37
CA LEU A 116 0.13 11.80 -16.33
C LEU A 116 0.20 11.26 -14.89
N LEU A 117 1.08 11.83 -14.06
CA LEU A 117 1.16 11.44 -12.66
C LEU A 117 -0.11 11.81 -11.88
N ASP A 118 -0.68 12.99 -12.14
CA ASP A 118 -1.92 13.41 -11.49
C ASP A 118 -3.09 12.48 -11.86
N ASP A 119 -3.20 12.08 -13.13
CA ASP A 119 -4.20 11.12 -13.60
C ASP A 119 -4.06 9.76 -12.87
N ILE A 120 -2.84 9.22 -12.79
CA ILE A 120 -2.58 7.96 -12.07
C ILE A 120 -2.98 8.11 -10.59
N ASN A 121 -2.64 9.23 -9.95
CA ASN A 121 -2.82 9.43 -8.51
C ASN A 121 -4.24 9.75 -8.07
N LEU A 122 -4.96 10.53 -8.87
CA LEU A 122 -6.27 11.08 -8.50
C LEU A 122 -7.41 10.30 -9.13
N VAL A 123 -7.16 9.57 -10.23
CA VAL A 123 -8.19 8.81 -10.96
C VAL A 123 -7.93 7.32 -10.84
N GLU A 124 -6.81 6.83 -11.37
CA GLU A 124 -6.61 5.40 -11.60
C GLU A 124 -6.33 4.60 -10.32
N MET A 125 -5.43 5.08 -9.47
CA MET A 125 -5.05 4.39 -8.25
C MET A 125 -6.19 4.37 -7.22
N PRO A 126 -6.95 5.47 -6.98
CA PRO A 126 -8.18 5.42 -6.19
C PRO A 126 -9.27 4.50 -6.79
N ALA A 127 -9.33 4.38 -8.12
CA ALA A 127 -10.30 3.50 -8.78
C ALA A 127 -10.12 2.02 -8.40
N LEU A 128 -8.91 1.57 -8.03
CA LEU A 128 -8.67 0.22 -7.49
C LEU A 128 -9.52 -0.09 -6.25
N PHE A 129 -9.97 0.94 -5.55
CA PHE A 129 -10.79 0.86 -4.32
C PHE A 129 -12.23 1.30 -4.56
N CYS A 130 -12.67 1.49 -5.82
CA CYS A 130 -13.94 2.17 -6.15
C CYS A 130 -14.08 3.57 -5.53
N HIS A 131 -12.95 4.25 -5.33
CA HIS A 131 -12.91 5.62 -4.84
C HIS A 131 -12.87 6.58 -6.03
N PHE A 132 -13.96 7.32 -6.22
CA PHE A 132 -14.12 8.28 -7.30
C PHE A 132 -14.39 9.67 -6.72
N SER A 133 -13.75 10.69 -7.29
CA SER A 133 -14.18 12.06 -7.05
C SER A 133 -15.55 12.29 -7.71
N SER A 134 -16.44 13.03 -7.07
CA SER A 134 -17.70 13.48 -7.67
C SER A 134 -17.48 14.31 -8.93
N ASP A 135 -16.31 14.96 -9.00
CA ASP A 135 -15.96 15.95 -10.01
C ASP A 135 -15.31 15.32 -11.25
N LEU A 136 -15.21 13.99 -11.31
CA LEU A 136 -14.60 13.31 -12.46
C LEU A 136 -15.42 13.55 -13.73
N ASP A 137 -14.73 13.93 -14.80
CA ASP A 137 -15.29 14.07 -16.14
C ASP A 137 -15.60 12.69 -16.79
N GLN A 138 -16.14 12.70 -18.00
CA GLN A 138 -16.54 11.46 -18.68
C GLN A 138 -15.35 10.58 -19.06
N ASP A 139 -14.18 11.15 -19.35
CA ASP A 139 -13.01 10.40 -19.79
C ASP A 139 -12.22 9.87 -18.60
N GLU A 140 -12.14 10.62 -17.50
CA GLU A 140 -11.63 10.15 -16.22
C GLU A 140 -12.45 8.97 -15.68
N ARG A 141 -13.78 9.02 -15.77
CA ARG A 141 -14.65 7.89 -15.38
C ARG A 141 -14.37 6.63 -16.20
N LYS A 142 -14.22 6.76 -17.52
CA LYS A 142 -13.90 5.61 -18.39
C LYS A 142 -12.56 4.99 -18.01
N ARG A 143 -11.53 5.81 -17.75
CA ARG A 143 -10.21 5.34 -17.31
C ARG A 143 -10.31 4.59 -15.98
N ALA A 144 -11.04 5.15 -15.01
CA ALA A 144 -11.25 4.52 -13.72
C ALA A 144 -11.96 3.15 -13.84
N GLU A 145 -13.02 3.06 -14.67
CA GLU A 145 -13.71 1.80 -14.96
C GLU A 145 -12.82 0.78 -15.69
N GLU A 146 -11.94 1.24 -16.57
CA GLU A 146 -10.98 0.40 -17.28
C GLU A 146 -9.96 -0.22 -16.31
N VAL A 147 -9.43 0.57 -15.37
CA VAL A 147 -8.51 0.09 -14.32
C VAL A 147 -9.19 -1.00 -13.48
N GLN A 148 -10.44 -0.81 -13.09
CA GLN A 148 -11.19 -1.81 -12.32
C GLN A 148 -11.39 -3.10 -13.09
N ARG A 149 -11.79 -3.00 -14.37
CA ARG A 149 -11.97 -4.15 -15.24
C ARG A 149 -10.66 -4.91 -15.42
N ARG A 150 -9.57 -4.19 -15.69
CA ARG A 150 -8.24 -4.77 -15.87
C ARG A 150 -7.74 -5.46 -14.60
N PHE A 151 -7.95 -4.84 -13.44
CA PHE A 151 -7.62 -5.45 -12.15
C PHE A 151 -8.37 -6.77 -11.95
N ALA A 152 -9.69 -6.76 -12.18
CA ALA A 152 -10.52 -7.96 -12.10
C ALA A 152 -10.03 -9.05 -13.08
N ASP A 153 -9.74 -8.70 -14.32
CA ASP A 153 -9.25 -9.66 -15.33
C ASP A 153 -7.91 -10.29 -14.93
N ARG A 154 -6.94 -9.48 -14.47
CA ARG A 154 -5.61 -9.94 -14.04
C ARG A 154 -5.66 -10.79 -12.77
N HIS A 155 -6.60 -10.49 -11.87
CA HIS A 155 -6.71 -11.12 -10.57
C HIS A 155 -7.92 -12.06 -10.42
N LYS A 156 -8.37 -12.67 -11.53
CA LYS A 156 -9.37 -13.76 -11.56
C LYS A 156 -10.75 -13.35 -10.99
N GLY A 157 -11.24 -12.19 -11.38
CA GLY A 157 -12.52 -11.64 -10.93
C GLY A 157 -12.49 -11.05 -9.52
N GLN A 158 -11.31 -10.92 -8.90
CA GLN A 158 -11.16 -10.20 -7.65
C GLN A 158 -11.39 -8.71 -7.85
N SER A 159 -12.19 -8.10 -6.98
CA SER A 159 -12.46 -6.66 -7.00
C SER A 159 -12.63 -6.14 -5.59
N LEU A 160 -12.41 -4.84 -5.42
CA LEU A 160 -12.60 -4.15 -4.16
C LEU A 160 -13.54 -2.97 -4.39
N ASP A 161 -14.72 -3.00 -3.77
CA ASP A 161 -15.74 -1.97 -3.97
C ASP A 161 -15.91 -1.04 -2.76
N CYS A 162 -14.84 -0.82 -1.99
CA CYS A 162 -14.86 -0.07 -0.73
C CYS A 162 -13.98 1.20 -0.79
N PRO A 163 -14.53 2.36 -1.19
CA PRO A 163 -13.80 3.63 -1.22
C PRO A 163 -13.33 4.10 0.15
N GLU A 164 -14.01 3.68 1.23
CA GLU A 164 -13.62 3.97 2.61
C GLU A 164 -12.27 3.34 3.00
N CYS A 165 -11.78 2.36 2.24
CA CYS A 165 -10.47 1.77 2.47
C CYS A 165 -9.31 2.73 2.20
N VAL A 166 -9.51 3.76 1.38
CA VAL A 166 -8.46 4.75 1.09
C VAL A 166 -8.31 5.70 2.28
N ILE A 167 -7.16 5.65 2.95
CA ILE A 167 -6.82 6.54 4.07
C ILE A 167 -6.28 7.86 3.54
N TYR A 168 -5.42 7.77 2.51
CA TYR A 168 -4.79 8.91 1.87
C TYR A 168 -4.40 8.53 0.44
N ALA A 169 -4.69 9.39 -0.53
CA ALA A 169 -4.22 9.25 -1.91
C ALA A 169 -3.92 10.65 -2.47
N ASN A 170 -2.67 11.11 -2.35
CA ASN A 170 -2.23 12.41 -2.87
C ASN A 170 -0.70 12.47 -2.97
N GLY A 171 -0.18 13.43 -3.76
CA GLY A 171 1.25 13.74 -3.81
C GLY A 171 2.13 12.61 -4.34
N GLY A 172 1.59 11.75 -5.19
CA GLY A 172 2.34 10.58 -5.71
C GLY A 172 2.25 9.34 -4.85
N GLU A 173 1.50 9.35 -3.74
CA GLU A 173 1.44 8.24 -2.79
C GLU A 173 0.01 7.89 -2.38
N ILE A 174 -0.21 6.60 -2.12
CA ILE A 174 -1.43 6.05 -1.51
C ILE A 174 -1.10 5.29 -0.23
N LEU A 175 -2.00 5.38 0.74
CA LEU A 175 -2.08 4.54 1.91
C LEU A 175 -3.54 4.08 2.06
N ALA A 176 -3.77 2.76 2.12
CA ALA A 176 -5.11 2.20 2.18
C ALA A 176 -5.17 0.91 3.02
N PHE A 177 -6.32 0.64 3.61
CA PHE A 177 -6.68 -0.67 4.11
C PHE A 177 -6.95 -1.63 2.94
N ALA A 178 -6.65 -2.91 3.12
CA ALA A 178 -6.96 -3.95 2.16
C ALA A 178 -7.32 -5.26 2.87
N PRO A 179 -8.22 -6.07 2.28
CA PRO A 179 -8.32 -7.48 2.65
C PRO A 179 -6.96 -8.13 2.49
N ASN A 180 -6.54 -8.92 3.47
CA ASN A 180 -5.24 -9.57 3.47
C ASN A 180 -5.04 -10.47 2.22
N CYS A 181 -6.10 -11.12 1.74
CA CYS A 181 -6.02 -11.92 0.52
C CYS A 181 -5.85 -11.11 -0.78
N LEU A 182 -6.11 -9.79 -0.76
CA LEU A 182 -5.99 -8.89 -1.92
C LEU A 182 -4.75 -8.01 -1.87
N ALA A 183 -4.11 -7.89 -0.71
CA ALA A 183 -3.06 -6.91 -0.45
C ALA A 183 -1.89 -6.96 -1.45
N GLN A 184 -1.43 -8.18 -1.76
CA GLN A 184 -0.37 -8.39 -2.74
C GLN A 184 -0.81 -7.98 -4.16
N ALA A 185 -2.03 -8.34 -4.56
CA ALA A 185 -2.58 -7.98 -5.87
C ALA A 185 -2.69 -6.46 -6.03
N LEU A 186 -3.17 -5.77 -4.99
CA LEU A 186 -3.25 -4.31 -4.98
C LEU A 186 -1.87 -3.65 -5.07
N ALA A 187 -0.89 -4.14 -4.31
CA ALA A 187 0.48 -3.63 -4.38
C ALA A 187 1.10 -3.84 -5.78
N ASP A 188 0.87 -5.01 -6.40
CA ASP A 188 1.34 -5.28 -7.76
C ASP A 188 0.65 -4.39 -8.80
N GLU A 189 -0.66 -4.14 -8.67
CA GLU A 189 -1.39 -3.29 -9.61
C GLU A 189 -1.01 -1.80 -9.46
N ILE A 190 -0.74 -1.32 -8.23
CA ILE A 190 -0.21 0.04 -8.01
C ILE A 190 1.13 0.20 -8.73
N GLU A 191 2.05 -0.77 -8.62
CA GLU A 191 3.32 -0.70 -9.35
C GLU A 191 3.12 -0.77 -10.87
N PHE A 192 2.19 -1.60 -11.31
CA PHE A 192 1.85 -1.79 -12.73
C PHE A 192 1.29 -0.52 -13.37
N LEU A 193 0.36 0.18 -12.72
CA LEU A 193 -0.21 1.45 -13.20
C LEU A 193 0.87 2.44 -13.59
N TYR A 194 1.79 2.74 -12.67
CA TYR A 194 2.90 3.61 -12.94
C TYR A 194 3.81 3.10 -14.06
N THR A 195 4.08 1.79 -14.09
CA THR A 195 4.97 1.18 -15.09
C THR A 195 4.41 1.32 -16.50
N VAL A 196 3.11 1.11 -16.70
CA VAL A 196 2.48 1.15 -18.02
C VAL A 196 2.26 2.57 -18.50
N GLU A 197 1.78 3.46 -17.62
CA GLU A 197 1.42 4.82 -18.02
C GLU A 197 2.65 5.73 -18.21
N THR A 198 3.70 5.51 -17.41
CA THR A 198 4.89 6.39 -17.46
C THR A 198 6.08 5.77 -18.18
N LEU A 199 6.15 4.43 -18.28
CA LEU A 199 7.28 3.62 -18.77
C LEU A 199 8.60 3.78 -17.99
N ILE A 200 8.94 4.99 -17.58
CA ILE A 200 10.24 5.35 -16.99
C ILE A 200 10.13 5.80 -15.54
N ALA A 201 8.94 6.13 -15.02
CA ALA A 201 8.81 6.49 -13.62
C ALA A 201 8.89 5.23 -12.75
N ASN A 202 9.83 5.24 -11.81
CA ASN A 202 9.97 4.15 -10.85
C ASN A 202 8.84 4.22 -9.83
N SER A 203 8.14 3.12 -9.61
CA SER A 203 7.15 2.99 -8.54
C SER A 203 7.55 1.93 -7.53
N VAL A 204 7.07 2.09 -6.30
CA VAL A 204 7.23 1.09 -5.25
C VAL A 204 5.93 1.01 -4.48
N ALA A 205 5.39 -0.20 -4.34
CA ALA A 205 4.30 -0.51 -3.44
C ALA A 205 4.66 -1.70 -2.53
N VAL A 206 4.28 -1.55 -1.27
CA VAL A 206 4.46 -2.54 -0.21
C VAL A 206 3.13 -2.76 0.49
N TRP A 207 3.02 -3.89 1.15
CA TRP A 207 1.89 -4.19 2.00
C TRP A 207 2.36 -5.00 3.20
N ARG A 208 1.60 -4.91 4.29
CA ARG A 208 1.85 -5.72 5.48
C ARG A 208 0.54 -6.04 6.18
N PRO A 209 0.34 -7.28 6.65
CA PRO A 209 -0.81 -7.64 7.45
C PRO A 209 -0.61 -7.23 8.91
N PHE A 210 -1.67 -6.71 9.52
CA PHE A 210 -1.73 -6.31 10.92
C PHE A 210 -2.97 -6.92 11.58
N ARG A 211 -2.85 -7.25 12.86
CA ARG A 211 -3.97 -7.67 13.71
C ARG A 211 -4.75 -6.46 14.20
N LEU A 212 -6.00 -6.68 14.60
CA LEU A 212 -6.84 -5.62 15.18
C LEU A 212 -6.20 -4.95 16.41
N VAL A 213 -5.51 -5.72 17.25
CA VAL A 213 -4.79 -5.20 18.41
C VAL A 213 -3.58 -4.33 18.00
N GLU A 214 -2.96 -4.59 16.86
CA GLU A 214 -1.85 -3.77 16.33
C GLU A 214 -2.38 -2.48 15.71
N LEU A 215 -3.58 -2.52 15.08
CA LEU A 215 -4.27 -1.30 14.62
C LEU A 215 -4.59 -0.36 15.78
N ALA A 216 -5.00 -0.92 16.93
CA ALA A 216 -5.33 -0.15 18.13
C ALA A 216 -4.08 0.31 18.91
N GLY A 217 -3.04 -0.53 19.00
CA GLY A 217 -1.91 -0.34 19.92
C GLY A 217 -0.53 -0.16 19.27
N GLY A 218 -0.41 -0.16 17.95
CA GLY A 218 0.86 -0.07 17.23
C GLY A 218 1.64 -1.40 17.12
N VAL A 219 2.79 -1.38 16.44
CA VAL A 219 3.61 -2.58 16.17
C VAL A 219 4.18 -3.15 17.47
N GLU A 220 4.49 -2.30 18.44
CA GLU A 220 5.07 -2.68 19.73
C GLU A 220 4.02 -3.04 20.80
N GLY A 221 2.74 -2.72 20.59
CA GLY A 221 1.65 -2.95 21.55
C GLY A 221 1.47 -4.42 21.95
N LEU A 222 1.96 -5.35 21.14
CA LEU A 222 1.92 -6.78 21.43
C LEU A 222 3.09 -7.30 22.27
N GLU A 223 4.28 -6.73 22.12
CA GLU A 223 5.38 -7.01 23.04
C GLU A 223 5.05 -6.39 24.41
N VAL A 224 4.55 -5.15 24.43
CA VAL A 224 4.03 -4.47 25.62
C VAL A 224 3.12 -5.39 26.47
N ARG A 225 2.21 -6.16 25.85
CA ARG A 225 1.33 -7.12 26.57
C ARG A 225 2.00 -8.39 27.09
N ARG A 226 3.04 -8.92 26.43
CA ARG A 226 3.84 -10.03 27.00
C ARG A 226 4.51 -9.62 28.31
N TRP A 227 4.77 -8.32 28.50
CA TRP A 227 5.43 -7.77 29.69
C TRP A 227 4.44 -7.22 30.74
N LEU A 228 3.26 -6.73 30.34
CA LEU A 228 2.24 -6.15 31.25
C LEU A 228 1.56 -7.17 32.18
N THR A 229 1.45 -8.45 31.79
CA THR A 229 0.85 -9.51 32.62
C THR A 229 1.70 -9.93 33.82
N ARG A 230 2.89 -9.33 33.99
CA ARG A 230 3.75 -9.54 35.17
C ARG A 230 4.20 -8.17 35.71
N GLU A 231 3.71 -7.79 36.89
CA GLU A 231 4.05 -6.56 37.63
C GLU A 231 5.57 -6.25 37.64
N LYS A 232 6.39 -7.29 37.65
CA LYS A 232 7.86 -7.23 37.66
C LYS A 232 8.49 -6.61 36.41
N TYR A 233 7.78 -6.54 35.28
CA TYR A 233 8.36 -6.12 34.00
C TYR A 233 7.85 -4.77 33.48
N LYS A 234 6.86 -4.15 34.15
CA LYS A 234 6.46 -2.76 33.88
C LYS A 234 7.65 -1.80 33.90
N GLN A 235 8.53 -1.92 34.90
CA GLN A 235 9.72 -1.04 35.03
C GLN A 235 10.75 -1.24 33.92
N SER A 236 10.88 -2.45 33.37
CA SER A 236 11.77 -2.73 32.24
C SER A 236 11.21 -2.19 30.92
N LEU A 237 9.89 -2.31 30.73
CA LEU A 237 9.17 -1.78 29.56
C LEU A 237 9.26 -0.25 29.50
N PHE A 238 9.01 0.44 30.63
CA PHE A 238 9.20 1.88 30.76
C PHE A 238 10.64 2.29 30.38
N ARG A 239 11.64 1.48 30.76
CA ARG A 239 13.05 1.76 30.46
C ARG A 239 13.41 1.57 28.98
N GLU A 240 12.87 0.56 28.30
CA GLU A 240 13.14 0.27 26.88
C GLU A 240 12.39 1.22 25.94
N LEU A 241 11.11 1.50 26.22
CA LEU A 241 10.30 2.47 25.48
C LEU A 241 10.62 3.92 25.86
N LYS A 242 11.54 4.13 26.80
CA LYS A 242 11.87 5.44 27.42
C LYS A 242 10.66 6.17 27.98
N LEU A 243 9.64 5.42 28.36
CA LEU A 243 8.44 5.93 28.97
C LEU A 243 8.68 6.11 30.47
N GLN A 244 8.21 7.19 31.06
CA GLN A 244 8.34 7.51 32.49
C GLN A 244 7.06 7.26 33.28
N SER A 245 5.92 7.10 32.59
CA SER A 245 4.62 6.88 33.23
C SER A 245 3.62 6.20 32.30
N ASP A 246 2.60 5.55 32.86
CA ASP A 246 1.46 5.01 32.11
C ASP A 246 0.81 6.09 31.21
N LYS A 247 0.89 7.36 31.61
CA LYS A 247 0.39 8.51 30.85
C LYS A 247 1.10 8.73 29.50
N GLU A 248 2.39 8.39 29.40
CA GLU A 248 3.12 8.49 28.14
C GLU A 248 2.83 7.31 27.20
N LEU A 249 2.38 6.18 27.74
CA LEU A 249 1.85 5.06 26.94
C LEU A 249 0.50 5.45 26.32
N ASP A 250 -0.35 6.13 27.10
CA ASP A 250 -1.63 6.68 26.64
C ASP A 250 -1.45 7.79 25.58
N GLU A 251 -0.32 8.51 25.60
CA GLU A 251 0.03 9.55 24.62
C GLU A 251 0.72 9.01 23.34
N LYS A 252 1.06 7.71 23.29
CA LYS A 252 1.83 7.11 22.18
C LYS A 252 0.95 6.92 20.94
N LYS A 253 1.44 7.36 19.78
CA LYS A 253 0.71 7.32 18.50
C LYS A 253 0.70 5.91 17.89
N CYS A 254 -0.37 5.15 18.09
CA CYS A 254 -0.49 3.74 17.69
C CYS A 254 -0.44 3.51 16.16
N PHE A 255 -1.32 4.16 15.38
CA PHE A 255 -1.40 3.94 13.93
C PHE A 255 -0.17 4.49 13.17
N GLY A 256 0.44 5.56 13.69
CA GLY A 256 1.63 6.18 13.08
C GLY A 256 2.84 5.23 13.02
N GLU A 257 2.99 4.33 13.98
CA GLU A 257 4.03 3.29 13.97
C GLU A 257 3.82 2.29 12.83
N LEU A 258 2.57 1.91 12.55
CA LEU A 258 2.26 1.00 11.43
C LEU A 258 2.63 1.66 10.10
N ALA A 259 2.23 2.92 9.90
CA ALA A 259 2.57 3.68 8.71
C ALA A 259 4.08 3.90 8.55
N ALA A 260 4.80 4.15 9.65
CA ALA A 260 6.25 4.27 9.65
C ALA A 260 6.93 2.94 9.27
N SER A 261 6.40 1.81 9.75
CA SER A 261 6.93 0.48 9.40
C SER A 261 6.80 0.18 7.91
N LEU A 262 5.66 0.50 7.29
CA LEU A 262 5.45 0.39 5.84
C LEU A 262 6.37 1.33 5.06
N THR A 263 6.56 2.55 5.55
CA THR A 263 7.47 3.52 4.93
C THR A 263 8.90 2.99 4.89
N LEU A 264 9.36 2.36 5.97
CA LEU A 264 10.68 1.73 6.03
C LEU A 264 10.78 0.55 5.05
N GLU A 265 9.75 -0.29 4.95
CA GLU A 265 9.70 -1.39 3.98
C GLU A 265 9.71 -0.88 2.53
N LYS A 266 8.99 0.20 2.24
CA LYS A 266 9.01 0.88 0.95
C LYS A 266 10.41 1.40 0.59
N PHE A 267 11.14 2.00 1.52
CA PHE A 267 12.52 2.43 1.27
C PHE A 267 13.46 1.25 1.02
N ARG A 268 13.37 0.18 1.81
CA ARG A 268 14.14 -1.05 1.58
C ARG A 268 13.86 -1.62 0.19
N ARG A 269 12.59 -1.69 -0.19
CA ARG A 269 12.16 -2.18 -1.51
C ARG A 269 12.69 -1.31 -2.65
N ARG A 270 12.66 0.01 -2.49
CA ARG A 270 13.24 0.97 -3.45
C ARG A 270 14.73 0.74 -3.67
N GLU A 271 15.45 0.34 -2.64
CA GLU A 271 16.88 0.04 -2.68
C GLU A 271 17.20 -1.35 -3.23
N GLY A 272 16.19 -2.14 -3.59
CA GLY A 272 16.36 -3.51 -4.08
C GLY A 272 16.62 -4.53 -2.97
N ASN A 273 16.30 -4.19 -1.71
CA ASN A 273 16.36 -5.17 -0.64
C ASN A 273 15.12 -6.09 -0.66
N PRO A 274 15.26 -7.39 -0.32
CA PRO A 274 14.14 -8.30 -0.27
C PRO A 274 13.14 -7.90 0.84
N THR A 275 11.86 -8.15 0.60
CA THR A 275 10.82 -8.01 1.63
C THR A 275 10.81 -9.26 2.50
N LEU A 276 10.85 -9.08 3.83
CA LEU A 276 10.88 -10.16 4.81
C LEU A 276 9.52 -10.31 5.50
N ASP A 277 9.13 -11.53 5.88
CA ASP A 277 7.97 -11.78 6.76
C ASP A 277 8.34 -11.53 8.23
N GLU A 278 7.33 -11.69 9.09
CA GLU A 278 7.44 -11.70 10.55
C GLU A 278 8.47 -12.70 11.10
N ASN A 279 8.88 -13.71 10.32
CA ASN A 279 9.87 -14.72 10.68
C ASN A 279 11.24 -14.50 10.01
N GLY A 280 11.44 -13.35 9.36
CA GLY A 280 12.68 -13.01 8.65
C GLY A 280 12.90 -13.77 7.34
N ARG A 281 11.89 -14.46 6.81
CA ARG A 281 11.93 -15.17 5.52
C ARG A 281 11.58 -14.22 4.39
N ILE A 282 12.18 -14.43 3.22
CA ILE A 282 11.90 -13.62 2.04
C ILE A 282 10.49 -13.93 1.54
N VAL A 283 9.59 -12.94 1.62
CA VAL A 283 8.20 -13.01 1.11
C VAL A 283 8.13 -12.55 -0.32
N ARG A 284 8.93 -11.55 -0.65
CA ARG A 284 9.06 -11.01 -1.99
C ARG A 284 10.54 -10.93 -2.30
N GLN A 285 10.98 -11.68 -3.30
CA GLN A 285 12.34 -11.52 -3.83
C GLN A 285 12.56 -10.05 -4.19
N ALA A 286 13.82 -9.61 -4.08
CA ALA A 286 14.28 -8.36 -4.63
C ALA A 286 14.09 -8.39 -6.16
N LYS A 287 12.86 -8.11 -6.62
CA LYS A 287 12.65 -7.68 -7.99
C LYS A 287 13.21 -6.27 -8.08
N SER A 288 14.07 -6.03 -9.05
CA SER A 288 14.41 -4.66 -9.43
C SER A 288 13.11 -3.88 -9.62
N THR A 289 13.10 -2.62 -9.19
CA THR A 289 11.98 -1.74 -9.53
C THR A 289 11.77 -1.80 -11.04
N PRO A 290 10.51 -1.98 -11.50
CA PRO A 290 10.24 -2.02 -12.93
C PRO A 290 10.75 -0.70 -13.52
N HIS A 291 11.67 -0.82 -14.47
CA HIS A 291 12.21 0.30 -15.22
C HIS A 291 12.34 -0.18 -16.66
N TRP A 292 11.91 0.66 -17.60
CA TRP A 292 12.25 0.45 -18.99
C TRP A 292 13.67 0.95 -19.22
N GLU A 293 14.57 0.06 -19.65
CA GLU A 293 15.90 0.45 -20.10
C GLU A 293 15.75 1.24 -21.41
N THR A 294 15.85 2.57 -21.33
CA THR A 294 16.00 3.42 -22.51
C THR A 294 17.42 3.24 -23.04
N PHE A 295 17.68 2.17 -23.79
CA PHE A 295 18.92 2.04 -24.53
C PHE A 295 18.99 3.14 -25.59
N ALA A 296 19.80 4.16 -25.34
CA ALA A 296 20.33 4.96 -26.42
C ALA A 296 21.38 4.11 -27.15
N TYR A 297 20.97 3.37 -28.19
CA TYR A 297 21.93 2.89 -29.20
C TYR A 297 22.41 4.08 -30.03
N GLY A 298 23.18 4.95 -29.39
CA GLY A 298 23.82 6.07 -30.01
C GLY A 298 25.08 5.61 -30.73
N ARG A 299 25.01 5.34 -32.04
CA ARG A 299 26.23 5.22 -32.84
C ARG A 299 26.74 6.63 -33.18
N ARG A 300 28.04 6.86 -32.95
CA ARG A 300 28.70 8.08 -33.41
C ARG A 300 28.63 8.13 -34.93
N CYS A 301 28.27 9.30 -35.48
CA CYS A 301 28.30 9.50 -36.92
C CYS A 301 29.71 9.21 -37.47
N ARG A 302 29.82 8.25 -38.41
CA ARG A 302 31.08 7.85 -39.05
C ARG A 302 31.82 9.01 -39.73
N SER A 303 31.10 10.08 -40.10
CA SER A 303 31.68 11.22 -40.80
C SER A 303 32.25 12.29 -39.86
N CYS A 304 31.79 12.39 -38.61
CA CYS A 304 32.19 13.53 -37.76
C CYS A 304 32.55 13.17 -36.32
N GLU A 305 32.30 11.94 -35.87
CA GLU A 305 32.55 11.40 -34.52
C GLU A 305 32.01 12.20 -33.32
N ARG A 306 31.40 13.37 -33.56
CA ARG A 306 30.98 14.35 -32.55
C ARG A 306 29.49 14.34 -32.26
N ARG A 307 28.65 13.88 -33.21
CA ARG A 307 27.19 13.80 -33.02
C ARG A 307 26.74 12.35 -32.92
N VAL A 308 25.95 12.09 -31.88
CA VAL A 308 25.23 10.83 -31.71
C VAL A 308 24.00 10.89 -32.60
N ALA A 309 23.86 9.97 -33.54
CA ALA A 309 22.60 9.77 -34.25
C ALA A 309 21.78 8.74 -33.46
N SER A 310 20.56 9.10 -33.07
CA SER A 310 19.58 8.15 -32.54
C SER A 310 19.01 7.34 -33.71
N HIS A 311 19.03 6.01 -33.61
CA HIS A 311 18.41 5.11 -34.58
C HIS A 311 17.32 4.34 -33.85
N GLU A 312 16.07 4.47 -34.28
CA GLU A 312 15.00 3.56 -33.88
C GLU A 312 15.18 2.24 -34.64
N TYR A 313 15.07 1.12 -33.91
CA TYR A 313 14.94 -0.21 -34.49
C TYR A 313 13.54 -0.72 -34.15
N ALA A 314 12.82 -1.23 -35.15
CA ALA A 314 11.65 -2.06 -34.89
C ALA A 314 12.16 -3.44 -34.44
N LEU A 315 11.85 -3.84 -33.21
CA LEU A 315 12.10 -5.19 -32.72
C LEU A 315 11.19 -6.15 -33.50
N GLY A 316 11.76 -6.82 -34.50
CA GLY A 316 10.97 -7.53 -35.50
C GLY A 316 11.64 -8.76 -36.12
N ASP A 317 12.86 -8.68 -36.67
CA ASP A 317 13.32 -9.78 -37.55
C ASP A 317 14.71 -10.36 -37.32
N GLU A 318 15.64 -9.74 -36.59
CA GLU A 318 16.89 -10.42 -36.18
C GLU A 318 17.36 -9.83 -34.84
N ASP A 319 17.50 -10.68 -33.81
CA ASP A 319 18.05 -10.29 -32.51
C ASP A 319 19.49 -9.75 -32.70
N PRO A 320 19.78 -8.47 -32.40
CA PRO A 320 21.16 -8.04 -32.33
C PRO A 320 21.79 -8.74 -31.14
N GLN A 321 22.88 -9.50 -31.37
CA GLN A 321 23.68 -10.04 -30.27
C GLN A 321 24.02 -8.90 -29.31
N PRO A 322 23.70 -9.03 -28.01
CA PRO A 322 23.99 -7.98 -27.04
C PRO A 322 25.49 -7.70 -27.10
N ALA A 323 25.86 -6.45 -27.40
CA ALA A 323 27.22 -6.02 -27.21
C ALA A 323 27.55 -6.22 -25.74
N GLU A 324 28.66 -6.93 -25.47
CA GLU A 324 29.10 -7.23 -24.11
C GLU A 324 29.03 -5.99 -23.22
N PRO A 325 28.58 -6.12 -21.97
CA PRO A 325 28.49 -5.02 -21.04
C PRO A 325 29.87 -4.37 -20.89
N VAL A 326 29.96 -3.08 -21.21
CA VAL A 326 31.17 -2.24 -21.10
C VAL A 326 31.72 -2.19 -19.65
N ASN A 327 31.00 -2.74 -18.67
CA ASN A 327 31.40 -2.81 -17.28
C ASN A 327 32.29 -4.03 -16.89
N GLU A 328 32.55 -5.00 -17.77
CA GLU A 328 33.48 -6.10 -17.43
C GLU A 328 34.97 -5.75 -17.64
N MET A 329 35.31 -4.66 -18.36
CA MET A 329 36.71 -4.30 -18.62
C MET A 329 37.42 -3.50 -17.51
N ARG A 330 36.79 -3.23 -16.35
CA ARG A 330 37.46 -2.51 -15.25
C ARG A 330 37.97 -3.37 -14.10
N HIS A 331 37.58 -4.65 -14.00
CA HIS A 331 38.08 -5.54 -12.93
C HIS A 331 39.19 -6.51 -13.36
N ALA A 332 39.51 -6.61 -14.66
CA ALA A 332 40.55 -7.52 -15.16
C ALA A 332 41.96 -6.89 -15.31
N ARG A 333 42.22 -5.70 -14.76
CA ARG A 333 43.53 -5.02 -14.82
C ARG A 333 44.16 -4.68 -13.45
N LEU A 334 43.82 -5.45 -12.42
CA LEU A 334 44.51 -5.38 -11.12
C LEU A 334 45.04 -6.72 -10.62
N ILE A 335 45.09 -7.75 -11.46
CA ILE A 335 45.81 -8.99 -11.18
C ILE A 335 46.58 -9.38 -12.45
N ASN A 336 47.77 -8.79 -12.58
CA ASN A 336 48.98 -9.40 -13.15
C ASN A 336 50.16 -8.45 -12.91
#